data_AF-A0A2T0FLN0-F1
#
_entry.id   AF-A0A2T0FLN0-F1
#
_cell.length_a   1.000
_cell.length_b   1.000
_cell.length_c   1.000
_cell.angle_alpha   90.00
_cell.angle_beta   90.00
_cell.angle_gamma   90.00
#
_symmetry.space_group_name_H-M   'P 1'
#
loop_
_entity.id
_entity.type
_entity.pdbx_description
1 polymer ?
#
loop_
_entity_poly.entity_id
_entity_poly.type
_entity_poly.pdbx_seq_one_letter_code
_entity_poly.pdbx_strand_id
1 'polypeptide(L)'
;MSNNGPYSTSNGCPVFNPYASQMIGTPGPLLLQDTHLIDLIAHFDRERIPERVVHAKGAGAFGEFVVTDDVTDLTCADFLSTVGKKTKTFTRFSTVGGESGSADTARDPRGFATKFYTDEGIIDWVYNNTPVFFIRNPSKFPLFIHTQKRNPQTHLKDADMFWDYLVQNPEAIHQLMILFSDRGTPDGVRFMNGYSGHTYKWVKKDGSFNYVQIHMITDQGIKNLNNEEALKLAGENPDHSQQDLFESIQKGEYPSWTCYVQVMTPEQAEKLDFSIFDLTKVWSHKDFPLRRFGKLTLNKNPDNYFADVEQAAFSPSNTVPGWESSADPVLQSRLFSYPDTHRHRLGANFYQIPVNKCPVMHNPFMRDGPMCVDGNSGSEPNYPSSFKPLNYSKGPALAGVSDHEKWVGTATAFHWSATDAEFKQATALWNVFGKTGQQDALVHNVVAHASNIKSAELKKAVVDMFGKVSPELGKRLGAEL
;
A
#
# COMPACT_ATOMS: atom_id res chain seq x y z
N MET A 1 23.16 16.38 7.43
CA MET A 1 24.35 17.26 7.43
C MET A 1 25.53 16.38 7.07
N SER A 2 26.32 16.74 6.05
CA SER A 2 27.58 16.02 5.77
C SER A 2 28.57 16.36 6.88
N ASN A 3 28.80 15.40 7.78
CA ASN A 3 29.90 15.50 8.74
C ASN A 3 31.19 15.19 7.98
N ASN A 4 31.99 16.21 7.67
CA ASN A 4 33.33 16.05 7.06
C ASN A 4 34.42 15.80 8.12
N GLY A 5 34.04 15.27 9.29
CA GLY A 5 34.97 14.87 10.33
C GLY A 5 35.85 13.68 9.93
N PRO A 6 36.92 13.40 10.69
CA PRO A 6 37.77 12.23 10.44
C PRO A 6 36.95 10.93 10.56
N TYR A 7 37.38 9.89 9.83
CA TYR A 7 36.85 8.54 10.01
C TYR A 7 36.98 8.11 11.48
N SER A 8 35.91 7.55 12.05
CA SER A 8 35.82 7.28 13.48
C SER A 8 35.01 6.02 13.77
N THR A 9 35.15 5.51 14.99
CA THR A 9 34.20 4.56 15.60
C THR A 9 32.86 5.23 15.92
N SER A 10 31.87 4.45 16.34
CA SER A 10 30.51 4.89 16.67
C SER A 10 30.44 5.93 17.81
N ASN A 11 31.42 5.95 18.71
CA ASN A 11 31.55 6.96 19.76
C ASN A 11 32.36 8.21 19.34
N GLY A 12 32.75 8.32 18.07
CA GLY A 12 33.49 9.47 17.53
C GLY A 12 35.01 9.45 17.76
N CYS A 13 35.59 8.34 18.23
CA CYS A 13 37.05 8.21 18.35
C CYS A 13 37.69 8.09 16.95
N PRO A 14 38.66 8.94 16.58
CA PRO A 14 39.30 8.86 15.27
C PRO A 14 40.02 7.52 15.03
N VAL A 15 39.90 6.99 13.81
CA VAL A 15 40.56 5.76 13.36
C VAL A 15 41.50 6.08 12.20
N PHE A 16 42.75 5.65 12.31
CA PHE A 16 43.80 6.05 11.39
C PHE A 16 43.95 5.13 10.17
N ASN A 17 43.42 3.91 10.22
CA ASN A 17 43.42 2.97 9.11
C ASN A 17 42.16 2.10 9.17
N PRO A 18 41.27 2.13 8.15
CA PRO A 18 40.00 1.39 8.18
C PRO A 18 40.15 -0.13 8.05
N TYR A 19 41.34 -0.61 7.66
CA TYR A 19 41.60 -2.03 7.39
C TYR A 19 42.57 -2.68 8.37
N ALA A 20 43.18 -1.91 9.27
CA ALA A 20 44.10 -2.45 10.24
C ALA A 20 43.35 -3.20 11.35
N SER A 21 43.97 -4.25 11.88
CA SER A 21 43.50 -4.91 13.09
C SER A 21 44.66 -5.19 14.03
N GLN A 22 44.40 -5.17 15.32
CA GLN A 22 45.41 -5.45 16.34
C GLN A 22 45.69 -6.95 16.40
N MET A 23 46.96 -7.30 16.22
CA MET A 23 47.44 -8.68 16.21
C MET A 23 48.72 -8.81 17.04
N ILE A 24 49.01 -10.02 17.53
CA ILE A 24 50.34 -10.34 18.10
C ILE A 24 51.33 -10.61 16.97
N GLY A 25 52.21 -9.66 16.66
CA GLY A 25 53.19 -9.79 15.57
C GLY A 25 52.59 -9.57 14.17
N THR A 26 53.37 -9.85 13.11
CA THR A 26 52.93 -9.66 11.72
C THR A 26 53.45 -10.81 10.83
N PRO A 27 52.64 -11.85 10.54
CA PRO A 27 51.26 -12.11 10.98
C PRO A 27 51.15 -12.83 12.36
N GLY A 28 50.02 -12.66 13.06
CA GLY A 28 49.65 -13.45 14.24
C GLY A 28 48.18 -13.27 14.69
N PRO A 29 47.77 -13.77 15.87
CA PRO A 29 46.36 -13.81 16.29
C PRO A 29 45.79 -12.42 16.61
N LEU A 30 44.49 -12.23 16.34
CA LEU A 30 43.72 -11.03 16.67
C LEU A 30 43.57 -10.82 18.19
N LEU A 31 43.39 -9.57 18.60
CA LEU A 31 43.16 -9.18 19.99
C LEU A 31 41.73 -8.69 20.21
N LEU A 32 41.10 -9.18 21.29
CA LEU A 32 39.75 -8.75 21.70
C LEU A 32 39.70 -7.26 22.10
N GLN A 33 40.84 -6.63 22.35
CA GLN A 33 40.92 -5.21 22.67
C GLN A 33 40.78 -4.29 21.44
N ASP A 34 40.72 -4.85 20.23
CA ASP A 34 40.47 -4.12 18.99
C ASP A 34 39.00 -3.66 18.90
N THR A 35 38.70 -2.57 19.61
CA THR A 35 37.35 -2.02 19.69
C THR A 35 36.85 -1.45 18.36
N HIS A 36 37.73 -1.02 17.44
CA HIS A 36 37.32 -0.58 16.10
C HIS A 36 36.82 -1.75 15.26
N LEU A 37 37.57 -2.86 15.23
CA LEU A 37 37.14 -4.07 14.53
C LEU A 37 35.81 -4.61 15.06
N ILE A 38 35.66 -4.66 16.39
CA ILE A 38 34.44 -5.14 17.04
C ILE A 38 33.24 -4.24 16.73
N ASP A 39 33.39 -2.92 16.86
CA ASP A 39 32.33 -1.93 16.58
C ASP A 39 31.85 -2.03 15.12
N LEU A 40 32.79 -2.11 14.17
CA LEU A 40 32.50 -2.25 12.74
C LEU A 40 31.69 -3.52 12.43
N ILE A 41 32.16 -4.68 12.89
CA ILE A 41 31.49 -5.97 12.62
C ILE A 41 30.15 -6.05 13.35
N ALA A 42 30.07 -5.59 14.59
CA ALA A 42 28.84 -5.67 15.38
C ALA A 42 27.71 -4.82 14.78
N HIS A 43 28.04 -3.67 14.16
CA HIS A 43 27.06 -2.87 13.42
C HIS A 43 26.65 -3.56 12.11
N PHE A 44 27.61 -4.09 11.34
CA PHE A 44 27.33 -4.86 10.12
C PHE A 44 26.34 -6.01 10.36
N ASP A 45 26.55 -6.78 11.43
CA ASP A 45 25.69 -7.90 11.82
C ASP A 45 24.23 -7.48 12.14
N ARG A 46 23.98 -6.18 12.33
CA ARG A 46 22.68 -5.60 12.75
C ARG A 46 22.05 -4.67 11.70
N GLU A 47 22.56 -4.65 10.48
CA GLU A 47 22.03 -3.80 9.42
C GLU A 47 20.61 -4.19 8.96
N ARG A 48 20.20 -5.46 9.13
CA ARG A 48 18.90 -5.95 8.65
C ARG A 48 17.81 -5.77 9.69
N ILE A 49 16.67 -5.24 9.26
CA ILE A 49 15.39 -5.30 9.98
C ILE A 49 14.47 -6.31 9.29
N PRO A 50 13.40 -6.78 9.93
CA PRO A 50 12.38 -7.57 9.23
C PRO A 50 11.84 -6.81 8.01
N GLU A 51 11.70 -7.49 6.88
CA GLU A 51 10.99 -6.91 5.74
C GLU A 51 9.50 -6.74 6.06
N ARG A 52 8.77 -6.01 5.23
CA ARG A 52 7.31 -5.96 5.35
C ARG A 52 6.74 -7.34 5.03
N VAL A 53 5.82 -7.84 5.87
CA VAL A 53 5.19 -9.17 5.70
C VAL A 53 4.54 -9.34 4.31
N VAL A 54 4.05 -8.24 3.75
CA VAL A 54 3.58 -8.09 2.36
C VAL A 54 4.17 -6.80 1.82
N HIS A 55 4.28 -6.67 0.49
CA HIS A 55 4.85 -5.49 -0.15
C HIS A 55 6.32 -5.21 0.24
N ALA A 56 7.12 -6.26 0.40
CA ALA A 56 8.52 -6.18 0.80
C ALA A 56 9.38 -5.46 -0.25
N LYS A 57 9.32 -5.89 -1.51
CA LYS A 57 9.99 -5.24 -2.64
C LYS A 57 9.29 -3.94 -3.02
N GLY A 58 10.03 -2.83 -3.15
CA GLY A 58 9.43 -1.56 -3.54
C GLY A 58 10.43 -0.46 -3.86
N ALA A 59 9.88 0.66 -4.35
CA ALA A 59 10.60 1.87 -4.71
C ALA A 59 9.91 3.09 -4.09
N GLY A 60 10.65 4.14 -3.78
CA GLY A 60 10.08 5.32 -3.13
C GLY A 60 10.62 6.64 -3.68
N ALA A 61 9.81 7.69 -3.58
CA ALA A 61 10.18 9.04 -3.95
C ALA A 61 9.39 10.08 -3.14
N PHE A 62 10.01 11.24 -2.93
CA PHE A 62 9.36 12.42 -2.38
C PHE A 62 8.67 13.23 -3.48
N GLY A 63 7.67 14.00 -3.09
CA GLY A 63 6.89 14.81 -4.02
C GLY A 63 6.08 15.91 -3.35
N GLU A 64 5.12 16.39 -4.12
CA GLU A 64 4.16 17.40 -3.73
C GLU A 64 2.78 17.05 -4.28
N PHE A 65 1.76 17.21 -3.45
CA PHE A 65 0.36 17.23 -3.87
C PHE A 65 -0.12 18.67 -3.95
N VAL A 66 -0.83 19.01 -5.03
CA VAL A 66 -1.40 20.34 -5.26
C VAL A 66 -2.90 20.22 -5.48
N VAL A 67 -3.69 20.99 -4.73
CA VAL A 67 -5.15 21.10 -4.96
C VAL A 67 -5.38 21.86 -6.27
N THR A 68 -6.12 21.26 -7.21
CA THR A 68 -6.36 21.86 -8.53
C THR A 68 -7.78 22.39 -8.70
N ASP A 69 -8.74 21.83 -7.96
CA ASP A 69 -10.15 22.18 -8.05
C ASP A 69 -10.73 22.19 -6.64
N ASP A 70 -11.67 23.09 -6.38
CA ASP A 70 -12.31 23.21 -5.08
C ASP A 70 -13.16 21.95 -4.78
N VAL A 71 -12.99 21.40 -3.58
CA VAL A 71 -13.77 20.28 -3.03
C VAL A 71 -14.22 20.54 -1.58
N THR A 72 -14.21 21.80 -1.15
CA THR A 72 -14.62 22.20 0.21
C THR A 72 -16.11 21.99 0.47
N ASP A 73 -16.92 21.77 -0.57
CA ASP A 73 -18.31 21.33 -0.50
C ASP A 73 -18.45 19.85 -0.09
N LEU A 74 -17.36 19.08 -0.13
CA LEU A 74 -17.33 17.64 0.19
C LEU A 74 -16.60 17.33 1.50
N THR A 75 -15.58 18.10 1.87
CA THR A 75 -14.73 17.82 3.03
C THR A 75 -14.23 19.08 3.72
N CYS A 76 -13.97 18.98 5.03
CA CYS A 76 -13.31 20.01 5.83
C CYS A 76 -11.80 19.80 5.99
N ALA A 77 -11.19 18.80 5.34
CA ALA A 77 -9.76 18.51 5.45
C ALA A 77 -8.90 19.68 4.99
N ASP A 78 -8.01 20.18 5.86
CA ASP A 78 -7.30 21.42 5.62
C ASP A 78 -6.31 21.36 4.45
N PHE A 79 -5.73 20.20 4.15
CA PHE A 79 -4.83 20.05 3.00
C PHE A 79 -5.56 20.20 1.64
N LEU A 80 -6.90 20.15 1.64
CA LEU A 80 -7.77 20.35 0.48
C LEU A 80 -8.49 21.71 0.49
N SER A 81 -8.21 22.59 1.46
CA SER A 81 -9.05 23.75 1.76
C SER A 81 -8.98 24.89 0.76
N THR A 82 -7.94 24.96 -0.08
CA THR A 82 -7.72 26.06 -1.01
C THR A 82 -7.06 25.55 -2.30
N VAL A 83 -7.59 25.94 -3.45
CA VAL A 83 -6.96 25.66 -4.76
C VAL A 83 -5.56 26.26 -4.80
N GLY A 84 -4.58 25.48 -5.27
CA GLY A 84 -3.17 25.84 -5.28
C GLY A 84 -2.43 25.54 -3.97
N LYS A 85 -3.12 25.12 -2.90
CA LYS A 85 -2.44 24.65 -1.67
C LYS A 85 -1.58 23.43 -2.00
N LYS A 86 -0.35 23.48 -1.49
CA LYS A 86 0.69 22.48 -1.70
C LYS A 86 0.93 21.71 -0.41
N THR A 87 1.11 20.39 -0.53
CA THR A 87 1.40 19.51 0.60
C THR A 87 2.56 18.61 0.22
N LYS A 88 3.60 18.59 1.05
CA LYS A 88 4.74 17.69 0.86
C LYS A 88 4.27 16.24 0.98
N THR A 89 4.77 15.37 0.12
CA THR A 89 4.45 13.95 0.14
C THR A 89 5.67 13.05 0.09
N PHE A 90 5.48 11.81 0.52
CA PHE A 90 6.37 10.69 0.25
C PHE A 90 5.55 9.50 -0.25
N THR A 91 5.92 8.93 -1.39
CA THR A 91 5.23 7.80 -2.01
C THR A 91 6.14 6.58 -2.05
N ARG A 92 5.58 5.42 -1.71
CA ARG A 92 6.21 4.11 -1.90
C ARG A 92 5.35 3.22 -2.79
N PHE A 93 5.96 2.70 -3.84
CA PHE A 93 5.43 1.67 -4.71
C PHE A 93 5.98 0.30 -4.33
N SER A 94 5.27 -0.78 -4.65
CA SER A 94 5.70 -2.14 -4.30
C SER A 94 4.96 -3.22 -5.08
N THR A 95 5.53 -4.42 -5.18
CA THR A 95 4.76 -5.66 -5.44
C THR A 95 4.07 -6.12 -4.15
N VAL A 96 3.52 -7.32 -4.05
CA VAL A 96 2.79 -7.82 -2.85
C VAL A 96 3.44 -9.07 -2.26
N GLY A 97 3.49 -10.16 -3.04
CA GLY A 97 3.77 -11.50 -2.56
C GLY A 97 5.26 -11.84 -2.44
N GLY A 98 6.09 -11.21 -3.28
CA GLY A 98 7.54 -11.41 -3.31
C GLY A 98 8.27 -10.78 -2.13
N GLU A 99 9.37 -11.40 -1.72
CA GLU A 99 10.28 -10.91 -0.68
C GLU A 99 11.19 -9.77 -1.21
N SER A 100 12.02 -9.18 -0.36
CA SER A 100 12.84 -7.99 -0.69
C SER A 100 13.75 -8.15 -1.91
N GLY A 101 14.19 -9.38 -2.21
CA GLY A 101 15.03 -9.69 -3.37
C GLY A 101 14.28 -10.15 -4.62
N SER A 102 12.94 -10.11 -4.62
CA SER A 102 12.12 -10.50 -5.77
C SER A 102 12.17 -9.49 -6.92
N ALA A 103 11.68 -9.88 -8.10
CA ALA A 103 11.69 -9.05 -9.29
C ALA A 103 10.50 -8.07 -9.35
N ASP A 104 10.77 -6.82 -9.75
CA ASP A 104 9.78 -5.75 -9.89
C ASP A 104 8.69 -6.03 -10.94
N THR A 105 9.00 -6.82 -11.97
CA THR A 105 8.11 -7.13 -13.10
C THR A 105 7.22 -8.35 -12.88
N ALA A 106 7.23 -8.96 -11.68
CA ALA A 106 6.37 -10.10 -11.37
C ALA A 106 4.86 -9.78 -11.51
N ARG A 107 4.04 -10.74 -11.94
CA ARG A 107 2.59 -10.58 -11.97
C ARG A 107 2.04 -10.49 -10.54
N ASP A 108 1.52 -9.32 -10.19
CA ASP A 108 1.07 -9.01 -8.82
C ASP A 108 0.26 -7.69 -8.85
N PRO A 109 -0.66 -7.41 -7.90
CA PRO A 109 -1.04 -6.02 -7.67
C PRO A 109 0.20 -5.18 -7.34
N ARG A 110 0.08 -3.86 -7.50
CA ARG A 110 1.11 -2.92 -7.03
C ARG A 110 0.57 -2.08 -5.90
N GLY A 111 1.31 -2.02 -4.80
CA GLY A 111 1.07 -1.03 -3.74
C GLY A 111 1.42 0.36 -4.24
N PHE A 112 0.60 1.35 -3.88
CA PHE A 112 0.80 2.76 -4.17
C PHE A 112 0.44 3.55 -2.91
N ALA A 113 1.36 3.58 -1.95
CA ALA A 113 1.15 4.26 -0.68
C ALA A 113 1.71 5.68 -0.71
N THR A 114 0.92 6.69 -0.35
CA THR A 114 1.36 8.10 -0.28
C THR A 114 1.08 8.70 1.08
N LYS A 115 2.11 9.26 1.70
CA LYS A 115 2.08 9.99 2.97
C LYS A 115 2.04 11.48 2.69
N PHE A 116 1.13 12.20 3.34
CA PHE A 116 0.99 13.65 3.24
C PHE A 116 1.34 14.28 4.59
N TYR A 117 2.27 15.23 4.59
CA TYR A 117 2.64 15.98 5.79
C TYR A 117 1.81 17.26 5.84
N THR A 118 0.65 17.21 6.49
CA THR A 118 -0.31 18.31 6.54
C THR A 118 -0.15 19.15 7.82
N ASP A 119 -0.82 20.29 7.87
CA ASP A 119 -0.88 21.15 9.06
C ASP A 119 -1.77 20.54 10.18
N GLU A 120 -2.57 19.52 9.85
CA GLU A 120 -3.44 18.78 10.79
C GLU A 120 -2.89 17.38 11.14
N GLY A 121 -1.64 17.10 10.78
CA GLY A 121 -0.98 15.83 11.02
C GLY A 121 -0.66 15.06 9.73
N ILE A 122 -0.46 13.75 9.85
CA ILE A 122 -0.20 12.88 8.70
C ILE A 122 -1.49 12.21 8.26
N ILE A 123 -1.79 12.28 6.97
CA ILE A 123 -2.73 11.37 6.31
C ILE A 123 -1.96 10.43 5.39
N ASP A 124 -2.27 9.14 5.44
CA ASP A 124 -1.70 8.13 4.55
C ASP A 124 -2.75 7.52 3.62
N TRP A 125 -2.58 7.72 2.32
CA TRP A 125 -3.32 6.99 1.29
C TRP A 125 -2.60 5.69 0.98
N VAL A 126 -3.02 4.60 1.62
CA VAL A 126 -2.39 3.28 1.45
C VAL A 126 -3.15 2.47 0.41
N TYR A 127 -2.90 2.81 -0.86
CA TYR A 127 -3.69 2.37 -2.01
C TYR A 127 -2.99 1.25 -2.79
N ASN A 128 -3.71 0.70 -3.77
CA ASN A 128 -3.18 -0.24 -4.77
C ASN A 128 -3.41 0.28 -6.19
N ASN A 129 -2.77 -0.33 -7.18
CA ASN A 129 -2.99 -0.04 -8.61
C ASN A 129 -4.26 -0.66 -9.21
N THR A 130 -5.12 -1.21 -8.35
CA THR A 130 -6.41 -1.81 -8.71
C THR A 130 -7.52 -1.22 -7.83
N PRO A 131 -8.74 -1.00 -8.38
CA PRO A 131 -9.87 -0.46 -7.62
C PRO A 131 -10.58 -1.49 -6.73
N VAL A 132 -10.20 -2.77 -6.78
CA VAL A 132 -10.81 -3.84 -5.98
C VAL A 132 -9.73 -4.74 -5.38
N PHE A 133 -10.13 -5.67 -4.51
CA PHE A 133 -9.23 -6.64 -3.92
C PHE A 133 -9.80 -8.06 -3.94
N PHE A 134 -8.99 -9.05 -3.53
CA PHE A 134 -9.35 -10.48 -3.58
C PHE A 134 -10.36 -10.90 -2.50
N ILE A 135 -10.51 -10.11 -1.44
CA ILE A 135 -11.31 -10.46 -0.28
C ILE A 135 -12.16 -9.29 0.17
N ARG A 136 -13.28 -9.61 0.82
CA ARG A 136 -14.15 -8.68 1.57
C ARG A 136 -14.36 -9.08 3.02
N ASN A 137 -13.65 -10.11 3.48
CA ASN A 137 -13.67 -10.58 4.86
C ASN A 137 -12.24 -10.47 5.42
N PRO A 138 -11.97 -9.65 6.44
CA PRO A 138 -10.60 -9.38 6.90
C PRO A 138 -9.88 -10.62 7.45
N SER A 139 -10.61 -11.55 8.07
CA SER A 139 -10.05 -12.80 8.59
C SER A 139 -9.44 -13.69 7.51
N LYS A 140 -9.82 -13.49 6.24
CA LYS A 140 -9.25 -14.22 5.10
C LYS A 140 -7.87 -13.69 4.69
N PHE A 141 -7.45 -12.50 5.12
CA PHE A 141 -6.20 -11.89 4.65
C PHE A 141 -4.95 -12.73 4.94
N PRO A 142 -4.71 -13.25 6.17
CA PRO A 142 -3.55 -14.11 6.41
C PRO A 142 -3.59 -15.39 5.58
N LEU A 143 -4.78 -16.00 5.44
CA LEU A 143 -4.97 -17.22 4.65
C LEU A 143 -4.63 -16.99 3.17
N PHE A 144 -5.18 -15.92 2.58
CA PHE A 144 -4.87 -15.48 1.23
C PHE A 144 -3.36 -15.24 1.06
N ILE A 145 -2.75 -14.44 1.93
CA ILE A 145 -1.33 -14.09 1.79
C ILE A 145 -0.43 -15.32 1.89
N HIS A 146 -0.78 -16.32 2.71
CA HIS A 146 -0.03 -17.58 2.78
C HIS A 146 -0.04 -18.32 1.43
N THR A 147 -1.18 -18.36 0.72
CA THR A 147 -1.27 -19.07 -0.56
C THR A 147 -0.61 -18.34 -1.72
N GLN A 148 -0.46 -17.01 -1.63
CA GLN A 148 0.33 -16.22 -2.59
C GLN A 148 1.85 -16.33 -2.35
N LYS A 149 2.27 -16.87 -1.20
CA LYS A 149 3.67 -16.97 -0.79
C LYS A 149 4.21 -18.37 -1.06
N ARG A 150 4.91 -18.95 -0.10
CA ARG A 150 5.71 -20.16 -0.28
C ARG A 150 5.06 -21.29 0.49
N ASN A 151 5.09 -22.48 -0.10
CA ASN A 151 4.67 -23.70 0.57
C ASN A 151 5.51 -23.91 1.85
N PRO A 152 4.89 -24.26 2.99
CA PRO A 152 5.57 -24.33 4.27
C PRO A 152 6.63 -25.44 4.37
N GLN A 153 6.55 -26.48 3.54
CA GLN A 153 7.53 -27.56 3.52
C GLN A 153 8.64 -27.30 2.50
N THR A 154 8.28 -26.94 1.26
CA THR A 154 9.25 -26.86 0.16
C THR A 154 9.89 -25.49 0.03
N HIS A 155 9.28 -24.46 0.61
CA HIS A 155 9.65 -23.05 0.45
C HIS A 155 9.59 -22.53 -1.01
N LEU A 156 8.93 -23.28 -1.91
CA LEU A 156 8.66 -22.89 -3.29
C LEU A 156 7.29 -22.24 -3.44
N LYS A 157 7.09 -21.48 -4.52
CA LYS A 157 5.73 -21.09 -4.94
C LYS A 157 4.94 -22.35 -5.33
N ASP A 158 3.65 -22.35 -5.04
CA ASP A 158 2.80 -23.53 -5.21
C ASP A 158 1.48 -23.15 -5.90
N ALA A 159 1.33 -23.59 -7.15
CA ALA A 159 0.15 -23.31 -7.96
C ALA A 159 -1.11 -23.99 -7.40
N ASP A 160 -0.98 -25.13 -6.71
CA ASP A 160 -2.12 -25.80 -6.10
C ASP A 160 -2.65 -24.96 -4.94
N MET A 161 -1.76 -24.45 -4.06
CA MET A 161 -2.16 -23.54 -2.97
C MET A 161 -2.84 -22.28 -3.48
N PHE A 162 -2.27 -21.66 -4.52
CA PHE A 162 -2.81 -20.44 -5.12
C PHE A 162 -4.24 -20.66 -5.62
N TRP A 163 -4.43 -21.67 -6.48
CA TRP A 163 -5.71 -21.88 -7.15
C TRP A 163 -6.76 -22.54 -6.25
N ASP A 164 -6.37 -23.43 -5.33
CA ASP A 164 -7.30 -24.07 -4.38
C ASP A 164 -8.01 -23.03 -3.51
N TYR A 165 -7.24 -22.10 -2.94
CA TYR A 165 -7.83 -21.00 -2.18
C TYR A 165 -8.78 -20.17 -3.05
N LEU A 166 -8.37 -19.77 -4.25
CA LEU A 166 -9.16 -18.85 -5.06
C LEU A 166 -10.47 -19.48 -5.57
N VAL A 167 -10.46 -20.75 -5.93
CA VAL A 167 -11.66 -21.50 -6.33
C VAL A 167 -12.66 -21.62 -5.18
N GLN A 168 -12.17 -21.81 -3.95
CA GLN A 168 -13.01 -21.86 -2.75
C GLN A 168 -13.50 -20.48 -2.28
N ASN A 169 -12.93 -19.39 -2.81
CA ASN A 169 -13.23 -18.01 -2.42
C ASN A 169 -13.55 -17.15 -3.65
N PRO A 170 -14.67 -17.43 -4.35
CA PRO A 170 -14.95 -16.85 -5.66
C PRO A 170 -15.28 -15.35 -5.63
N GLU A 171 -15.38 -14.72 -4.46
CA GLU A 171 -15.40 -13.25 -4.38
C GLU A 171 -14.13 -12.59 -4.97
N ALA A 172 -13.04 -13.35 -5.07
CA ALA A 172 -11.78 -12.90 -5.66
C ALA A 172 -11.83 -12.72 -7.18
N ILE A 173 -12.86 -13.26 -7.86
CA ILE A 173 -12.89 -13.41 -9.32
C ILE A 173 -12.70 -12.08 -10.06
N HIS A 174 -13.29 -10.99 -9.56
CA HIS A 174 -13.15 -9.68 -10.18
C HIS A 174 -11.69 -9.20 -10.17
N GLN A 175 -11.01 -9.34 -9.03
CA GLN A 175 -9.60 -8.99 -8.92
C GLN A 175 -8.70 -9.95 -9.69
N LEU A 176 -9.06 -11.24 -9.80
CA LEU A 176 -8.31 -12.20 -10.64
C LEU A 176 -8.33 -11.83 -12.11
N MET A 177 -9.49 -11.39 -12.63
CA MET A 177 -9.59 -10.91 -14.00
C MET A 177 -8.64 -9.72 -14.26
N ILE A 178 -8.48 -8.82 -13.29
CA ILE A 178 -7.53 -7.70 -13.38
C ILE A 178 -6.08 -8.22 -13.30
N LEU A 179 -5.78 -9.07 -12.31
CA LEU A 179 -4.43 -9.61 -12.09
C LEU A 179 -3.90 -10.37 -13.30
N PHE A 180 -4.74 -11.15 -13.97
CA PHE A 180 -4.34 -11.95 -15.13
C PHE A 180 -4.49 -11.21 -16.47
N SER A 181 -5.04 -9.99 -16.50
CA SER A 181 -4.86 -9.08 -17.64
C SER A 181 -3.43 -8.52 -17.68
N ASP A 182 -3.05 -7.79 -18.73
CA ASP A 182 -1.71 -7.18 -18.78
C ASP A 182 -1.50 -6.13 -17.68
N ARG A 183 -2.57 -5.60 -17.07
CA ARG A 183 -2.46 -4.70 -15.90
C ARG A 183 -1.84 -5.35 -14.66
N GLY A 184 -1.71 -6.68 -14.64
CA GLY A 184 -0.97 -7.41 -13.60
C GLY A 184 0.55 -7.26 -13.70
N THR A 185 1.07 -6.76 -14.82
CA THR A 185 2.49 -6.57 -15.10
C THR A 185 2.76 -5.16 -15.67
N PRO A 186 2.57 -4.09 -14.88
CA PRO A 186 2.86 -2.73 -15.35
C PRO A 186 4.31 -2.55 -15.79
N ASP A 187 4.55 -1.77 -16.84
CA ASP A 187 5.91 -1.42 -17.28
C ASP A 187 6.43 -0.25 -16.44
N GLY A 188 6.98 -0.56 -15.26
CA GLY A 188 7.39 0.45 -14.29
C GLY A 188 6.21 1.06 -13.52
N VAL A 189 6.53 1.74 -12.42
CA VAL A 189 5.51 2.27 -11.48
C VAL A 189 4.87 3.57 -11.95
N ARG A 190 5.45 4.25 -12.94
CA ARG A 190 4.95 5.54 -13.45
C ARG A 190 3.75 5.39 -14.38
N PHE A 191 3.57 4.21 -14.98
CA PHE A 191 2.54 3.94 -16.00
C PHE A 191 1.35 3.14 -15.45
N MET A 192 1.10 3.23 -14.14
CA MET A 192 -0.06 2.63 -13.49
C MET A 192 -0.87 3.67 -12.72
N ASN A 193 -2.15 3.39 -12.52
CA ASN A 193 -3.02 4.19 -11.65
C ASN A 193 -2.86 3.78 -10.18
N GLY A 194 -3.46 4.55 -9.27
CA GLY A 194 -3.70 4.20 -7.87
C GLY A 194 -5.16 4.37 -7.52
N TYR A 195 -5.69 3.55 -6.60
CA TYR A 195 -7.09 3.58 -6.20
C TYR A 195 -7.24 3.33 -4.71
N SER A 196 -8.21 3.98 -4.08
CA SER A 196 -8.52 3.74 -2.66
C SER A 196 -8.90 2.29 -2.39
N GLY A 197 -9.53 1.64 -3.37
CA GLY A 197 -10.15 0.33 -3.24
C GLY A 197 -11.40 0.42 -2.36
N HIS A 198 -11.16 0.72 -1.09
CA HIS A 198 -12.19 0.99 -0.12
C HIS A 198 -12.97 2.26 -0.43
N THR A 199 -14.20 2.26 0.03
CA THR A 199 -14.98 3.46 0.28
C THR A 199 -14.46 4.15 1.54
N TYR A 200 -14.31 5.48 1.49
CA TYR A 200 -14.06 6.35 2.64
C TYR A 200 -15.23 7.30 2.85
N LYS A 201 -15.23 8.06 3.94
CA LYS A 201 -16.16 9.18 4.17
C LYS A 201 -15.39 10.49 4.12
N TRP A 202 -15.91 11.44 3.36
CA TRP A 202 -15.48 12.83 3.40
C TRP A 202 -16.50 13.64 4.18
N VAL A 203 -16.07 14.24 5.29
CA VAL A 203 -16.92 14.92 6.27
C VAL A 203 -16.77 16.43 6.12
N LYS A 204 -17.89 17.14 6.06
CA LYS A 204 -17.96 18.60 5.90
C LYS A 204 -17.86 19.32 7.25
N LYS A 205 -17.78 20.65 7.21
CA LYS A 205 -17.70 21.49 8.43
C LYS A 205 -18.94 21.39 9.32
N ASP A 206 -20.10 21.09 8.74
CA ASP A 206 -21.37 20.89 9.46
C ASP A 206 -21.57 19.46 9.99
N GLY A 207 -20.60 18.56 9.73
CA GLY A 207 -20.61 17.15 10.11
C GLY A 207 -21.43 16.24 9.20
N SER A 208 -22.11 16.77 8.18
CA SER A 208 -22.65 15.93 7.09
C SER A 208 -21.51 15.32 6.27
N PHE A 209 -21.75 14.21 5.58
CA PHE A 209 -20.71 13.52 4.82
C PHE A 209 -21.21 12.91 3.51
N ASN A 210 -20.28 12.58 2.63
CA ASN A 210 -20.51 11.69 1.49
C ASN A 210 -19.54 10.51 1.54
N TYR A 211 -19.95 9.38 0.98
CA TYR A 211 -19.05 8.29 0.67
C TYR A 211 -18.23 8.63 -0.57
N VAL A 212 -16.96 8.24 -0.56
CA VAL A 212 -16.02 8.53 -1.65
C VAL A 212 -15.15 7.34 -2.02
N GLN A 213 -14.78 7.27 -3.30
CA GLN A 213 -13.67 6.46 -3.80
C GLN A 213 -12.68 7.35 -4.54
N ILE A 214 -11.38 7.13 -4.29
CA ILE A 214 -10.30 7.97 -4.82
C ILE A 214 -9.61 7.25 -5.97
N HIS A 215 -9.33 8.01 -7.03
CA HIS A 215 -8.68 7.54 -8.25
C HIS A 215 -7.49 8.44 -8.55
N MET A 216 -6.31 7.87 -8.67
CA MET A 216 -5.06 8.55 -9.04
C MET A 216 -4.69 8.07 -10.44
N ILE A 217 -4.97 8.87 -11.45
CA ILE A 217 -4.79 8.48 -12.86
C ILE A 217 -3.44 8.97 -13.34
N THR A 218 -2.60 8.08 -13.87
CA THR A 218 -1.27 8.44 -14.36
C THR A 218 -1.38 9.41 -15.55
N ASP A 219 -0.65 10.51 -15.47
CA ASP A 219 -0.55 11.48 -16.57
C ASP A 219 0.41 10.98 -17.68
N GLN A 220 1.10 9.85 -17.47
CA GLN A 220 2.06 9.25 -18.41
C GLN A 220 1.38 8.26 -19.38
N GLY A 221 0.11 7.94 -19.13
CA GLY A 221 -0.63 6.89 -19.81
C GLY A 221 -0.37 5.50 -19.22
N ILE A 222 -1.34 4.60 -19.36
CA ILE A 222 -1.19 3.20 -18.92
C ILE A 222 -0.27 2.46 -19.89
N LYS A 223 0.74 1.78 -19.36
CA LYS A 223 1.61 0.86 -20.10
C LYS A 223 1.86 -0.40 -19.29
N ASN A 224 1.83 -1.54 -19.98
CA ASN A 224 1.99 -2.85 -19.39
C ASN A 224 2.98 -3.67 -20.23
N LEU A 225 3.62 -4.64 -19.58
CA LEU A 225 4.40 -5.69 -20.19
C LEU A 225 3.50 -6.90 -20.44
N ASN A 226 3.70 -7.61 -21.54
CA ASN A 226 3.15 -8.95 -21.67
C ASN A 226 3.90 -9.94 -20.75
N ASN A 227 3.42 -11.18 -20.66
CA ASN A 227 3.95 -12.18 -19.74
C ASN A 227 5.42 -12.55 -20.02
N GLU A 228 5.79 -12.66 -21.29
CA GLU A 228 7.12 -13.04 -21.74
C GLU A 228 8.13 -11.91 -21.50
N GLU A 229 7.74 -10.66 -21.79
CA GLU A 229 8.54 -9.45 -21.50
C GLU A 229 8.78 -9.29 -20.00
N ALA A 230 7.73 -9.45 -19.19
CA ALA A 230 7.81 -9.40 -17.74
C ALA A 230 8.77 -10.46 -17.18
N LEU A 231 8.68 -11.70 -17.68
CA LEU A 231 9.55 -12.81 -17.29
C LEU A 231 11.01 -12.56 -17.71
N LYS A 232 11.24 -12.06 -18.92
CA LYS A 232 12.58 -11.72 -19.41
C LYS A 232 13.23 -10.65 -18.53
N LEU A 233 12.51 -9.55 -18.27
CA LEU A 233 13.01 -8.47 -17.42
C LEU A 233 13.22 -8.92 -15.97
N ALA A 234 12.42 -9.87 -15.47
CA ALA A 234 12.64 -10.40 -14.12
C ALA A 234 14.00 -11.08 -13.96
N GLY A 235 14.57 -11.64 -15.04
CA GLY A 235 15.92 -12.20 -15.07
C GLY A 235 17.00 -11.19 -15.41
N GLU A 236 16.75 -10.28 -16.36
CA GLU A 236 17.75 -9.31 -16.84
C GLU A 236 17.93 -8.12 -15.88
N ASN A 237 16.83 -7.63 -15.30
CA ASN A 237 16.81 -6.49 -14.39
C ASN A 237 15.69 -6.64 -13.33
N PRO A 238 15.94 -7.35 -12.22
CA PRO A 238 14.95 -7.52 -11.16
C PRO A 238 14.57 -6.21 -10.43
N ASP A 239 15.28 -5.11 -10.68
CA ASP A 239 15.07 -3.77 -10.13
C ASP A 239 14.53 -2.77 -11.16
N HIS A 240 13.92 -3.26 -12.26
CA HIS A 240 13.44 -2.45 -13.38
C HIS A 240 12.59 -1.24 -12.97
N SER A 241 11.61 -1.43 -12.08
CA SER A 241 10.71 -0.33 -11.68
C SER A 241 11.40 0.66 -10.75
N GLN A 242 12.28 0.18 -9.87
CA GLN A 242 13.12 1.02 -9.02
C GLN A 242 14.08 1.88 -9.86
N GLN A 243 14.74 1.29 -10.85
CA GLN A 243 15.64 2.00 -11.76
C GLN A 243 14.89 3.04 -12.60
N ASP A 244 13.77 2.65 -13.23
CA ASP A 244 12.93 3.55 -14.04
C ASP A 244 12.49 4.79 -13.24
N LEU A 245 11.96 4.61 -12.02
CA LEU A 245 11.52 5.73 -11.19
C LEU A 245 12.68 6.66 -10.83
N PHE A 246 13.80 6.08 -10.37
CA PHE A 246 14.96 6.85 -9.93
C PHE A 246 15.55 7.68 -11.05
N GLU A 247 15.80 7.06 -12.21
CA GLU A 247 16.38 7.72 -13.36
C GLU A 247 15.47 8.80 -13.94
N SER A 248 14.16 8.56 -13.98
CA SER A 248 13.20 9.55 -14.49
C SER A 248 13.22 10.83 -13.65
N ILE A 249 13.22 10.69 -12.32
CA ILE A 249 13.31 11.84 -11.41
C ILE A 249 14.68 12.53 -11.54
N GLN A 250 15.77 11.77 -11.68
CA GLN A 250 17.11 12.32 -11.87
C GLN A 250 17.23 13.14 -13.17
N LYS A 251 16.54 12.71 -14.23
CA LYS A 251 16.47 13.40 -15.54
C LYS A 251 15.52 14.60 -15.54
N GLY A 252 14.75 14.83 -14.47
CA GLY A 252 13.73 15.88 -14.42
C GLY A 252 12.39 15.48 -15.07
N GLU A 253 12.24 14.22 -15.47
CA GLU A 253 11.01 13.64 -16.03
C GLU A 253 10.07 13.22 -14.90
N TYR A 254 9.62 14.18 -14.10
CA TYR A 254 8.83 13.94 -12.89
C TYR A 254 7.49 13.26 -13.20
N PRO A 255 7.27 12.01 -12.76
CA PRO A 255 5.98 11.37 -12.93
C PRO A 255 4.91 12.06 -12.08
N SER A 256 3.69 12.06 -12.59
CA SER A 256 2.56 12.69 -11.93
C SER A 256 1.24 12.00 -12.18
N TRP A 257 0.32 12.16 -11.24
CA TRP A 257 -1.02 11.58 -11.27
C TRP A 257 -2.05 12.64 -10.99
N THR A 258 -3.07 12.72 -11.84
CA THR A 258 -4.27 13.52 -11.57
C THR A 258 -5.21 12.76 -10.64
N CYS A 259 -5.59 13.38 -9.53
CA CYS A 259 -6.44 12.81 -8.49
C CYS A 259 -7.91 13.19 -8.72
N TYR A 260 -8.77 12.18 -8.66
CA TYR A 260 -10.21 12.26 -8.82
C TYR A 260 -10.93 11.58 -7.67
N VAL A 261 -12.16 12.00 -7.44
CA VAL A 261 -13.07 11.43 -6.45
C VAL A 261 -14.40 11.07 -7.13
N GLN A 262 -14.90 9.86 -6.87
CA GLN A 262 -16.33 9.55 -7.04
C GLN A 262 -17.03 9.88 -5.73
N VAL A 263 -18.23 10.46 -5.81
CA VAL A 263 -18.99 10.90 -4.64
C VAL A 263 -20.35 10.23 -4.66
N MET A 264 -20.74 9.66 -3.52
CA MET A 264 -22.02 9.01 -3.32
C MET A 264 -22.66 9.50 -2.03
N THR A 265 -23.90 9.99 -2.13
CA THR A 265 -24.67 10.36 -0.94
C THR A 265 -25.09 9.10 -0.19
N PRO A 266 -25.31 9.18 1.13
CA PRO A 266 -25.77 8.03 1.89
C PRO A 266 -27.07 7.38 1.34
N GLU A 267 -28.04 8.18 0.87
CA GLU A 267 -29.30 7.72 0.28
C GLU A 267 -29.13 7.02 -1.09
N GLN A 268 -28.01 7.27 -1.79
CA GLN A 268 -27.68 6.57 -3.02
C GLN A 268 -27.08 5.20 -2.71
N ALA A 269 -26.30 5.09 -1.63
CA ALA A 269 -25.68 3.83 -1.20
C ALA A 269 -26.74 2.75 -0.89
N GLU A 270 -27.87 3.13 -0.30
CA GLU A 270 -28.99 2.22 -0.01
C GLU A 270 -29.68 1.63 -1.26
N LYS A 271 -29.49 2.26 -2.43
CA LYS A 271 -30.15 1.88 -3.68
C LYS A 271 -29.32 0.97 -4.57
N LEU A 272 -28.06 0.72 -4.20
CA LEU A 272 -27.18 -0.18 -4.95
C LEU A 272 -27.58 -1.63 -4.73
N ASP A 273 -27.33 -2.46 -5.74
CA ASP A 273 -27.52 -3.91 -5.70
C ASP A 273 -26.31 -4.66 -5.08
N PHE A 274 -25.31 -3.91 -4.64
CA PHE A 274 -24.16 -4.38 -3.86
C PHE A 274 -23.83 -3.37 -2.77
N SER A 275 -23.11 -3.81 -1.74
CA SER A 275 -22.70 -2.92 -0.66
C SER A 275 -21.51 -2.06 -1.05
N ILE A 276 -21.55 -0.78 -0.68
CA ILE A 276 -20.40 0.13 -0.77
C ILE A 276 -19.22 -0.27 0.14
N PHE A 277 -19.45 -1.20 1.07
CA PHE A 277 -18.43 -1.74 1.98
C PHE A 277 -17.80 -3.04 1.44
N ASP A 278 -18.19 -3.48 0.24
CA ASP A 278 -17.61 -4.64 -0.43
C ASP A 278 -16.44 -4.23 -1.33
N LEU A 279 -15.21 -4.48 -0.85
CA LEU A 279 -13.95 -4.19 -1.55
C LEU A 279 -13.78 -4.93 -2.89
N THR A 280 -14.65 -5.89 -3.22
CA THR A 280 -14.62 -6.61 -4.51
C THR A 280 -15.43 -5.89 -5.60
N LYS A 281 -16.03 -4.73 -5.30
CA LYS A 281 -16.95 -4.00 -6.18
C LYS A 281 -16.42 -2.61 -6.54
N VAL A 282 -16.70 -2.18 -7.78
CA VAL A 282 -16.47 -0.80 -8.26
C VAL A 282 -17.78 -0.04 -8.41
N TRP A 283 -17.69 1.28 -8.34
CA TRP A 283 -18.79 2.18 -8.67
C TRP A 283 -18.77 2.56 -10.15
N SER A 284 -19.89 2.39 -10.83
CA SER A 284 -20.04 2.74 -12.24
C SER A 284 -19.68 4.21 -12.50
N HIS A 285 -18.73 4.47 -13.39
CA HIS A 285 -18.36 5.84 -13.78
C HIS A 285 -19.50 6.58 -14.50
N LYS A 286 -20.49 5.85 -15.03
CA LYS A 286 -21.70 6.46 -15.64
C LYS A 286 -22.59 7.09 -14.58
N ASP A 287 -22.74 6.42 -13.44
CA ASP A 287 -23.67 6.82 -12.39
C ASP A 287 -22.98 7.71 -11.35
N PHE A 288 -21.69 7.48 -11.13
CA PHE A 288 -20.83 8.26 -10.23
C PHE A 288 -19.58 8.73 -10.98
N PRO A 289 -19.65 9.86 -11.70
CA PRO A 289 -18.53 10.34 -12.51
C PRO A 289 -17.34 10.80 -11.66
N LEU A 290 -16.16 10.80 -12.26
CA LEU A 290 -14.92 11.28 -11.63
C LEU A 290 -14.89 12.81 -11.56
N ARG A 291 -14.80 13.36 -10.35
CA ARG A 291 -14.55 14.79 -10.09
C ARG A 291 -13.07 15.01 -9.77
N ARG A 292 -12.38 15.82 -10.57
CA ARG A 292 -10.96 16.16 -10.33
C ARG A 292 -10.83 17.02 -9.07
N PHE A 293 -9.74 16.86 -8.31
CA PHE A 293 -9.49 17.70 -7.14
C PHE A 293 -8.02 18.02 -6.86
N GLY A 294 -7.07 17.29 -7.43
CA GLY A 294 -5.66 17.60 -7.24
C GLY A 294 -4.71 16.85 -8.15
N LYS A 295 -3.42 17.08 -7.94
CA LYS A 295 -2.33 16.46 -8.68
C LYS A 295 -1.18 16.10 -7.75
N LEU A 296 -0.75 14.84 -7.80
CA LEU A 296 0.47 14.36 -7.15
C LEU A 296 1.62 14.38 -8.15
N THR A 297 2.75 14.99 -7.80
CA THR A 297 3.98 14.96 -8.61
C THR A 297 5.15 14.48 -7.75
N LEU A 298 5.92 13.50 -8.24
CA LEU A 298 7.12 13.00 -7.55
C LEU A 298 8.36 13.62 -8.18
N ASN A 299 9.12 14.37 -7.39
CA ASN A 299 10.16 15.26 -7.90
C ASN A 299 11.49 15.19 -7.14
N LYS A 300 11.62 14.33 -6.12
CA LYS A 300 12.88 14.13 -5.41
C LYS A 300 13.10 12.65 -5.07
N ASN A 301 14.26 12.14 -5.47
CA ASN A 301 14.72 10.80 -5.05
C ASN A 301 15.06 10.78 -3.56
N PRO A 302 14.92 9.61 -2.90
CA PRO A 302 15.40 9.42 -1.53
C PRO A 302 16.90 9.71 -1.41
N ASP A 303 17.33 10.31 -0.30
CA ASP A 303 18.75 10.56 -0.06
C ASP A 303 19.43 9.25 0.41
N ASN A 304 18.69 8.39 1.12
CA ASN A 304 19.11 7.03 1.47
C ASN A 304 17.90 6.07 1.43
N TYR A 305 17.98 5.03 0.59
CA TYR A 305 16.87 4.08 0.43
C TYR A 305 16.43 3.45 1.76
N PHE A 306 17.37 3.03 2.60
CA PHE A 306 17.01 2.35 3.84
C PHE A 306 16.28 3.29 4.82
N ALA A 307 16.84 4.48 5.05
CA ALA A 307 16.28 5.47 5.98
C ALA A 307 14.94 6.05 5.51
N ASP A 308 14.79 6.34 4.22
CA ASP A 308 13.62 7.01 3.68
C ASP A 308 12.56 6.01 3.16
N VAL A 309 12.95 4.93 2.49
CA VAL A 309 12.03 3.99 1.84
C VAL A 309 11.77 2.76 2.70
N GLU A 310 12.82 2.07 3.15
CA GLU A 310 12.66 0.83 3.89
C GLU A 310 12.00 1.08 5.26
N GLN A 311 12.40 2.14 5.94
CA GLN A 311 11.83 2.53 7.23
C GLN A 311 10.51 3.32 7.16
N ALA A 312 10.01 3.65 5.97
CA ALA A 312 8.71 4.31 5.85
C ALA A 312 7.57 3.43 6.40
N ALA A 313 6.64 4.05 7.11
CA ALA A 313 5.48 3.42 7.72
C ALA A 313 4.21 4.15 7.30
N PHE A 314 3.30 3.45 6.64
CA PHE A 314 2.04 4.02 6.14
C PHE A 314 0.87 3.31 6.80
N SER A 315 -0.10 4.03 7.33
CA SER A 315 -1.25 3.42 8.00
C SER A 315 -2.57 4.05 7.56
N PRO A 316 -3.59 3.28 7.15
CA PRO A 316 -4.93 3.82 6.88
C PRO A 316 -5.59 4.49 8.10
N SER A 317 -5.09 4.25 9.32
CA SER A 317 -5.52 4.95 10.53
C SER A 317 -4.85 6.31 10.75
N ASN A 318 -3.79 6.63 9.99
CA ASN A 318 -3.30 8.00 9.91
C ASN A 318 -4.23 8.78 8.99
N THR A 319 -5.11 9.56 9.62
CA THR A 319 -6.07 10.42 8.94
C THR A 319 -6.06 11.82 9.54
N VAL A 320 -6.79 12.73 8.92
CA VAL A 320 -7.00 14.12 9.36
C VAL A 320 -8.50 14.42 9.44
N PRO A 321 -8.92 15.49 10.14
CA PRO A 321 -10.31 15.92 10.12
C PRO A 321 -10.87 16.02 8.70
N GLY A 322 -12.13 15.62 8.50
CA GLY A 322 -12.75 15.63 7.18
C GLY A 322 -12.49 14.38 6.33
N TRP A 323 -11.65 13.44 6.80
CA TRP A 323 -11.37 12.17 6.15
C TRP A 323 -11.53 11.01 7.14
N GLU A 324 -12.50 10.12 6.90
CA GLU A 324 -12.82 9.01 7.80
C GLU A 324 -12.92 7.68 7.06
N SER A 325 -12.67 6.59 7.77
CA SER A 325 -12.93 5.24 7.27
C SER A 325 -14.44 4.97 7.17
N SER A 326 -14.84 4.19 6.16
CA SER A 326 -16.18 3.61 6.11
C SER A 326 -16.25 2.30 6.93
N ALA A 327 -17.42 1.67 6.96
CA ALA A 327 -17.62 0.36 7.60
C ALA A 327 -17.15 -0.83 6.75
N ASP A 328 -16.34 -0.62 5.70
CA ASP A 328 -15.65 -1.71 4.98
C ASP A 328 -14.85 -2.56 5.97
N PRO A 329 -15.17 -3.86 6.14
CA PRO A 329 -14.58 -4.70 7.17
C PRO A 329 -13.09 -4.97 6.92
N VAL A 330 -12.63 -4.92 5.68
CA VAL A 330 -11.20 -5.02 5.34
C VAL A 330 -10.52 -3.70 5.70
N LEU A 331 -11.10 -2.54 5.39
CA LEU A 331 -10.54 -1.26 5.83
C LEU A 331 -10.43 -1.19 7.36
N GLN A 332 -11.49 -1.58 8.07
CA GLN A 332 -11.55 -1.57 9.53
C GLN A 332 -10.42 -2.39 10.17
N SER A 333 -10.12 -3.59 9.66
CA SER A 333 -9.01 -4.39 10.19
C SER A 333 -7.63 -3.76 9.90
N ARG A 334 -7.48 -3.08 8.76
CA ARG A 334 -6.25 -2.37 8.38
C ARG A 334 -5.94 -1.19 9.30
N LEU A 335 -6.95 -0.56 9.91
CA LEU A 335 -6.75 0.53 10.89
C LEU A 335 -5.88 0.07 12.08
N PHE A 336 -5.99 -1.20 12.47
CA PHE A 336 -5.18 -1.84 13.50
C PHE A 336 -3.88 -2.45 12.95
N SER A 337 -3.97 -3.20 11.85
CA SER A 337 -2.88 -4.08 11.40
C SER A 337 -1.59 -3.32 11.06
N TYR A 338 -1.70 -2.14 10.44
CA TYR A 338 -0.52 -1.39 10.00
C TYR A 338 0.29 -0.82 11.18
N PRO A 339 -0.30 -0.07 12.15
CA PRO A 339 0.44 0.37 13.32
C PRO A 339 1.03 -0.79 14.13
N ASP A 340 0.32 -1.91 14.21
CA ASP A 340 0.81 -3.11 14.90
C ASP A 340 2.08 -3.68 14.27
N THR A 341 2.05 -3.95 12.96
CA THR A 341 3.24 -4.48 12.26
C THR A 341 4.39 -3.47 12.22
N HIS A 342 4.12 -2.16 12.26
CA HIS A 342 5.17 -1.14 12.39
C HIS A 342 5.90 -1.22 13.74
N ARG A 343 5.16 -1.42 14.85
CA ARG A 343 5.77 -1.59 16.18
C ARG A 343 6.69 -2.80 16.24
N HIS A 344 6.34 -3.89 15.55
CA HIS A 344 7.19 -5.06 15.42
C HIS A 344 8.41 -4.81 14.51
N ARG A 345 8.16 -4.33 13.29
CA ARG A 345 9.18 -4.22 12.24
C ARG A 345 10.24 -3.15 12.51
N LEU A 346 9.82 -2.01 13.06
CA LEU A 346 10.65 -0.82 13.23
C LEU A 346 10.91 -0.48 14.71
N GLY A 347 10.05 -0.94 15.62
CA GLY A 347 10.12 -0.66 17.05
C GLY A 347 9.01 0.26 17.55
N ALA A 348 8.88 0.37 18.88
CA ALA A 348 7.79 1.09 19.53
C ALA A 348 7.69 2.57 19.12
N ASN A 349 8.83 3.23 18.93
CA ASN A 349 8.94 4.65 18.59
C ASN A 349 9.19 4.89 17.08
N PHE A 350 8.70 4.00 16.20
CA PHE A 350 8.88 4.13 14.74
C PHE A 350 8.42 5.48 14.15
N TYR A 351 7.49 6.16 14.82
CA TYR A 351 6.99 7.49 14.43
C TYR A 351 8.02 8.61 14.63
N GLN A 352 9.10 8.36 15.39
CA GLN A 352 10.21 9.31 15.55
C GLN A 352 11.24 9.22 14.42
N ILE A 353 11.22 8.15 13.62
CA ILE A 353 12.07 8.00 12.42
C ILE A 353 11.77 9.16 11.45
N PRO A 354 12.78 9.85 10.88
CA PRO A 354 12.58 11.10 10.15
C PRO A 354 11.48 11.08 9.08
N VAL A 355 11.41 10.04 8.24
CA VAL A 355 10.37 9.94 7.19
C VAL A 355 8.95 9.74 7.75
N ASN A 356 8.81 9.22 8.97
CA ASN A 356 7.53 8.98 9.63
C ASN A 356 7.12 10.11 10.57
N LYS A 357 8.03 11.04 10.87
CA LYS A 357 7.83 12.09 11.85
C LYS A 357 6.73 13.05 11.41
N CYS A 358 5.70 13.18 12.25
CA CYS A 358 4.66 14.18 12.08
C CYS A 358 5.19 15.57 12.46
N PRO A 359 5.08 16.58 11.59
CA PRO A 359 5.65 17.90 11.83
C PRO A 359 4.96 18.68 12.96
N VAL A 360 3.71 18.34 13.28
CA VAL A 360 2.85 19.09 14.21
C VAL A 360 2.47 18.29 15.47
N MET A 361 3.15 17.17 15.73
CA MET A 361 2.83 16.33 16.90
C MET A 361 3.14 17.07 18.21
N HIS A 362 2.13 17.15 19.09
CA HIS A 362 2.29 17.41 20.52
C HIS A 362 1.43 16.42 21.30
N ASN A 363 2.05 15.41 21.91
CA ASN A 363 1.35 14.43 22.73
C ASN A 363 2.10 14.18 24.05
N PRO A 364 1.74 14.90 25.12
CA PRO A 364 2.42 14.75 26.39
C PRO A 364 2.11 13.44 27.12
N PHE A 365 1.28 12.54 26.60
CA PHE A 365 0.95 11.29 27.31
C PHE A 365 1.73 10.08 26.79
N MET A 366 2.37 10.20 25.63
CA MET A 366 3.26 9.17 25.09
C MET A 366 4.70 9.44 25.55
N ARG A 367 5.30 8.49 26.26
CA ARG A 367 6.64 8.61 26.86
C ARG A 367 7.45 7.33 26.70
N ASP A 368 8.75 7.48 26.83
CA ASP A 368 9.75 6.42 26.96
C ASP A 368 9.76 5.46 25.77
N GLY A 369 9.95 4.17 26.02
CA GLY A 369 10.05 3.13 25.00
C GLY A 369 11.45 3.02 24.36
N PRO A 370 11.78 1.87 23.76
CA PRO A 370 13.05 1.67 23.07
C PRO A 370 13.29 2.73 21.99
N MET A 371 14.54 3.18 21.84
CA MET A 371 14.95 4.19 20.86
C MET A 371 14.14 5.50 20.93
N CYS A 372 13.83 5.98 22.14
CA CYS A 372 13.31 7.33 22.35
C CYS A 372 14.42 8.36 22.06
N VAL A 373 14.32 9.09 20.96
CA VAL A 373 15.37 9.97 20.42
C VAL A 373 14.92 11.42 20.20
N ASP A 374 13.66 11.75 20.51
CA ASP A 374 13.07 13.08 20.31
C ASP A 374 13.09 13.99 21.55
N GLY A 375 13.73 13.54 22.64
CA GLY A 375 13.77 14.26 23.92
C GLY A 375 12.60 13.97 24.86
N ASN A 376 11.68 13.06 24.49
CA ASN A 376 10.65 12.50 25.37
C ASN A 376 9.70 13.54 26.00
N SER A 377 9.47 14.66 25.33
CA SER A 377 8.75 15.84 25.86
C SER A 377 9.34 16.42 27.16
N GLY A 378 10.60 16.11 27.51
CA GLY A 378 11.30 16.64 28.67
C GLY A 378 10.55 16.43 29.98
N SER A 379 10.36 17.51 30.74
CA SER A 379 9.68 17.50 32.05
C SER A 379 8.17 17.77 31.98
N GLU A 380 7.56 17.76 30.79
CA GLU A 380 6.13 18.02 30.63
C GLU A 380 5.28 16.95 31.34
N PRO A 381 4.27 17.33 32.15
CA PRO A 381 3.38 16.38 32.82
C PRO A 381 2.77 15.39 31.84
N ASN A 382 2.85 14.10 32.18
CA ASN A 382 2.33 13.01 31.37
C ASN A 382 0.86 12.65 31.65
N TYR A 383 0.10 13.62 32.13
CA TYR A 383 -1.32 13.56 32.45
C TYR A 383 -1.94 14.97 32.29
N PRO A 384 -3.28 15.10 32.18
CA PRO A 384 -3.93 16.40 32.14
C PRO A 384 -3.63 17.21 33.42
N SER A 385 -2.74 18.20 33.32
CA SER A 385 -2.23 18.96 34.46
C SER A 385 -2.77 20.40 34.45
N SER A 386 -3.16 20.91 35.62
CA SER A 386 -3.58 22.31 35.79
C SER A 386 -2.41 23.30 35.69
N PHE A 387 -1.17 22.86 35.94
CA PHE A 387 0.02 23.72 35.86
C PHE A 387 0.51 23.95 34.42
N LYS A 388 0.13 23.06 33.50
CA LYS A 388 0.41 23.19 32.06
C LYS A 388 -0.83 22.71 31.28
N PRO A 389 -1.86 23.57 31.16
CA PRO A 389 -3.10 23.21 30.47
C PRO A 389 -2.87 22.88 29.00
N LEU A 390 -3.62 21.90 28.49
CA LEU A 390 -3.59 21.52 27.07
C LEU A 390 -4.46 22.46 26.23
N ASN A 391 -3.99 22.75 25.02
CA ASN A 391 -4.77 23.45 24.01
C ASN A 391 -5.49 22.44 23.11
N TYR A 392 -6.80 22.32 23.27
CA TYR A 392 -7.63 21.45 22.44
C TYR A 392 -8.12 22.21 21.21
N SER A 393 -7.89 21.64 20.02
CA SER A 393 -8.54 22.13 18.81
C SER A 393 -10.06 22.02 18.96
N LYS A 394 -10.80 23.00 18.45
CA LYS A 394 -12.27 22.98 18.45
C LYS A 394 -12.85 21.95 17.47
N GLY A 395 -12.00 21.34 16.63
CA GLY A 395 -12.36 20.40 15.55
C GLY A 395 -13.36 21.01 14.55
N PRO A 396 -13.70 20.30 13.46
CA PRO A 396 -15.07 20.42 12.98
C PRO A 396 -15.98 20.11 14.18
N ALA A 397 -17.17 20.72 14.24
CA ALA A 397 -18.16 20.22 15.18
C ALA A 397 -18.20 18.70 14.96
N LEU A 398 -17.92 17.91 16.01
CA LEU A 398 -18.46 16.55 16.06
C LEU A 398 -19.97 16.77 16.11
N ALA A 399 -20.55 17.22 15.00
CA ALA A 399 -21.96 17.51 14.89
C ALA A 399 -22.58 16.14 15.14
N GLY A 400 -23.31 16.08 16.24
CA GLY A 400 -23.79 14.83 16.80
C GLY A 400 -24.36 13.96 15.70
N VAL A 401 -23.97 12.68 15.72
CA VAL A 401 -24.67 11.58 15.07
C VAL A 401 -25.27 11.98 13.72
N SER A 402 -24.52 11.88 12.63
CA SER A 402 -25.18 11.91 11.32
C SER A 402 -26.34 10.91 11.36
N ASP A 403 -27.53 11.30 10.86
CA ASP A 403 -28.71 10.45 10.96
C ASP A 403 -28.55 9.10 10.24
N HIS A 404 -27.59 9.00 9.31
CA HIS A 404 -27.43 7.83 8.44
C HIS A 404 -26.66 6.66 9.07
N GLU A 405 -25.61 6.89 9.86
CA GLU A 405 -24.84 5.80 10.48
C GLU A 405 -25.39 5.42 11.88
N LYS A 406 -26.69 5.11 11.94
CA LYS A 406 -27.32 4.53 13.13
C LYS A 406 -27.26 3.01 13.04
N TRP A 407 -26.34 2.43 13.80
CA TRP A 407 -26.20 0.97 13.89
C TRP A 407 -27.26 0.40 14.84
N VAL A 408 -28.17 -0.40 14.30
CA VAL A 408 -29.12 -1.22 15.07
C VAL A 408 -28.81 -2.68 14.80
N GLY A 409 -28.53 -3.44 15.86
CA GLY A 409 -28.24 -4.86 15.74
C GLY A 409 -27.70 -5.45 17.03
N THR A 410 -27.39 -6.75 16.98
CA THR A 410 -26.64 -7.46 18.02
C THR A 410 -25.21 -7.69 17.53
N ALA A 411 -24.27 -7.89 18.45
CA ALA A 411 -22.92 -8.33 18.07
C ALA A 411 -22.99 -9.75 17.52
N THR A 412 -22.69 -9.94 16.23
CA THR A 412 -22.77 -11.23 15.53
C THR A 412 -21.45 -11.59 14.84
N ALA A 413 -21.14 -12.88 14.78
CA ALA A 413 -20.11 -13.40 13.88
C ALA A 413 -20.69 -13.49 12.46
N PHE A 414 -20.33 -12.54 11.59
CA PHE A 414 -20.77 -12.52 10.20
C PHE A 414 -19.62 -12.92 9.26
N HIS A 415 -19.90 -13.86 8.36
CA HIS A 415 -19.04 -14.22 7.25
C HIS A 415 -19.78 -13.94 5.94
N TRP A 416 -19.20 -13.08 5.10
CA TRP A 416 -19.80 -12.74 3.82
C TRP A 416 -19.55 -13.84 2.79
N SER A 417 -20.43 -14.84 2.77
CA SER A 417 -20.41 -15.94 1.81
C SER A 417 -20.55 -15.43 0.37
N ALA A 418 -19.81 -16.04 -0.55
CA ALA A 418 -19.90 -15.72 -1.97
C ALA A 418 -21.21 -16.23 -2.57
N THR A 419 -21.74 -15.48 -3.54
CA THR A 419 -22.95 -15.85 -4.31
C THR A 419 -22.70 -15.64 -5.79
N ASP A 420 -23.63 -16.01 -6.67
CA ASP A 420 -23.46 -15.76 -8.11
C ASP A 420 -23.36 -14.27 -8.47
N ALA A 421 -23.75 -13.36 -7.56
CA ALA A 421 -23.56 -11.92 -7.71
C ALA A 421 -22.07 -11.52 -7.84
N GLU A 422 -21.13 -12.34 -7.37
CA GLU A 422 -19.69 -12.04 -7.48
C GLU A 422 -19.22 -11.97 -8.94
N PHE A 423 -19.88 -12.72 -9.83
CA PHE A 423 -19.47 -12.82 -11.24
C PHE A 423 -19.99 -11.67 -12.08
N LYS A 424 -20.95 -10.86 -11.60
CA LYS A 424 -21.59 -9.80 -12.38
C LYS A 424 -20.61 -8.75 -12.89
N GLN A 425 -19.78 -8.19 -11.99
CA GLN A 425 -18.79 -7.18 -12.38
C GLN A 425 -17.59 -7.79 -13.13
N ALA A 426 -17.20 -9.02 -12.80
CA ALA A 426 -16.20 -9.75 -13.58
C ALA A 426 -16.65 -9.99 -15.03
N THR A 427 -17.92 -10.30 -15.25
CA THR A 427 -18.53 -10.45 -16.59
C THR A 427 -18.54 -9.12 -17.34
N ALA A 428 -18.88 -8.03 -16.66
CA ALA A 428 -18.80 -6.70 -17.25
C ALA A 428 -17.36 -6.35 -17.68
N LEU A 429 -16.36 -6.70 -16.86
CA LEU A 429 -14.95 -6.51 -17.18
C LEU A 429 -14.49 -7.37 -18.37
N TRP A 430 -14.92 -8.63 -18.44
CA TRP A 430 -14.65 -9.49 -19.61
C TRP A 430 -15.14 -8.87 -20.93
N ASN A 431 -16.32 -8.25 -20.90
CA ASN A 431 -16.87 -7.54 -22.06
C ASN A 431 -16.10 -6.27 -22.40
N VAL A 432 -15.49 -5.61 -21.42
CA VAL A 432 -14.55 -4.50 -21.67
C VAL A 432 -13.27 -5.02 -22.33
N PHE A 433 -12.72 -6.15 -21.87
CA PHE A 433 -11.54 -6.76 -22.47
C PHE A 433 -11.72 -7.13 -23.94
N GLY A 434 -12.92 -7.56 -24.34
CA GLY A 434 -13.23 -7.85 -25.75
C GLY A 434 -13.13 -6.61 -26.65
N LYS A 435 -13.30 -5.40 -26.09
CA LYS A 435 -13.14 -4.13 -26.82
C LYS A 435 -11.69 -3.64 -26.85
N THR A 436 -10.84 -4.12 -25.95
CA THR A 436 -9.45 -3.66 -25.81
C THR A 436 -8.42 -4.70 -26.25
N GLY A 437 -8.86 -5.87 -26.75
CA GLY A 437 -7.97 -6.98 -27.14
C GLY A 437 -7.31 -7.71 -25.97
N GLN A 438 -7.80 -7.54 -24.74
CA GLN A 438 -7.19 -8.10 -23.53
C GLN A 438 -7.64 -9.53 -23.21
N GLN A 439 -8.65 -10.05 -23.92
CA GLN A 439 -9.18 -11.39 -23.68
C GLN A 439 -8.14 -12.49 -23.94
N ASP A 440 -7.34 -12.32 -25.00
CA ASP A 440 -6.32 -13.30 -25.38
C ASP A 440 -5.18 -13.34 -24.37
N ALA A 441 -4.70 -12.16 -23.96
CA ALA A 441 -3.71 -12.03 -22.89
C ALA A 441 -4.20 -12.69 -21.59
N LEU A 442 -5.45 -12.43 -21.18
CA LEU A 442 -6.00 -13.04 -19.97
C LEU A 442 -6.01 -14.57 -20.03
N VAL A 443 -6.48 -15.14 -21.15
CA VAL A 443 -6.51 -16.60 -21.33
C VAL A 443 -5.10 -17.17 -21.28
N HIS A 444 -4.17 -16.59 -22.05
CA HIS A 444 -2.77 -16.99 -22.06
C HIS A 444 -2.15 -16.97 -20.67
N ASN A 445 -2.34 -15.87 -19.94
CA ASN A 445 -1.76 -15.67 -18.61
C ASN A 445 -2.33 -16.64 -17.57
N VAL A 446 -3.64 -16.92 -17.61
CA VAL A 446 -4.27 -17.90 -16.72
C VAL A 446 -3.74 -19.30 -17.03
N VAL A 447 -3.70 -19.69 -18.32
CA VAL A 447 -3.17 -20.99 -18.76
C VAL A 447 -1.72 -21.16 -18.31
N ALA A 448 -0.85 -20.19 -18.62
CA ALA A 448 0.57 -20.23 -18.26
C ALA A 448 0.81 -20.48 -16.76
N HIS A 449 -0.04 -19.94 -15.89
CA HIS A 449 0.05 -20.19 -14.45
C HIS A 449 -0.63 -21.51 -14.03
N ALA A 450 -1.87 -21.75 -14.47
CA ALA A 450 -2.70 -22.89 -14.08
C ALA A 450 -2.23 -24.23 -14.66
N SER A 451 -1.44 -24.25 -15.74
CA SER A 451 -0.82 -25.48 -16.25
C SER A 451 0.08 -26.17 -15.21
N ASN A 452 0.60 -25.40 -14.25
CA ASN A 452 1.44 -25.89 -13.14
C ASN A 452 0.65 -26.55 -11.99
N ILE A 453 -0.69 -26.50 -12.03
CA ILE A 453 -1.53 -27.24 -11.08
C ILE A 453 -1.31 -28.74 -11.28
N LYS A 454 -1.19 -29.49 -10.19
CA LYS A 454 -0.99 -30.96 -10.23
C LYS A 454 -2.31 -31.73 -10.24
N SER A 455 -3.32 -31.26 -9.50
CA SER A 455 -4.64 -31.90 -9.45
C SER A 455 -5.48 -31.58 -10.69
N ALA A 456 -5.95 -32.62 -11.37
CA ALA A 456 -6.86 -32.48 -12.51
C ALA A 456 -8.22 -31.91 -12.07
N GLU A 457 -8.68 -32.26 -10.87
CA GLU A 457 -9.91 -31.75 -10.28
C GLU A 457 -9.81 -30.24 -10.02
N LEU A 458 -8.66 -29.78 -9.53
CA LEU A 458 -8.43 -28.35 -9.31
C LEU A 458 -8.34 -27.57 -10.64
N LYS A 459 -7.66 -28.12 -11.66
CA LYS A 459 -7.67 -27.53 -13.02
C LYS A 459 -9.09 -27.35 -13.54
N LYS A 460 -9.92 -28.40 -13.42
CA LYS A 460 -11.33 -28.34 -13.80
C LYS A 460 -12.08 -27.26 -13.00
N ALA A 461 -11.86 -27.18 -11.68
CA ALA A 461 -12.53 -26.20 -10.85
C ALA A 461 -12.13 -24.75 -11.18
N VAL A 462 -10.88 -24.51 -11.61
CA VAL A 462 -10.45 -23.21 -12.16
C VAL A 462 -11.22 -22.88 -13.44
N VAL A 463 -11.32 -23.83 -14.38
CA VAL A 463 -12.09 -23.66 -15.61
C VAL A 463 -13.57 -23.38 -15.31
N ASP A 464 -14.18 -24.14 -14.40
CA ASP A 464 -15.58 -23.97 -13.99
C ASP A 464 -15.83 -22.59 -13.35
N MET A 465 -14.90 -22.10 -12.51
CA MET A 465 -14.98 -20.77 -11.91
C MET A 465 -14.96 -19.67 -12.96
N PHE A 466 -14.01 -19.70 -13.91
CA PHE A 466 -13.98 -18.73 -15.00
C PHE A 466 -15.14 -18.90 -16.00
N GLY A 467 -15.67 -20.12 -16.16
CA GLY A 467 -16.87 -20.40 -16.94
C GLY A 467 -18.13 -19.69 -16.43
N LYS A 468 -18.19 -19.39 -15.12
CA LYS A 468 -19.25 -18.55 -14.53
C LYS A 468 -19.15 -17.07 -14.91
N VAL A 469 -17.97 -16.60 -15.31
CA VAL A 469 -17.80 -15.24 -15.88
C VAL A 469 -18.27 -15.21 -17.33
N SER A 470 -17.87 -16.21 -18.12
CA SER A 470 -18.34 -16.38 -19.50
C SER A 470 -18.15 -17.84 -19.94
N PRO A 471 -19.17 -18.48 -20.56
CA PRO A 471 -19.03 -19.82 -21.13
C PRO A 471 -17.91 -19.90 -22.18
N GLU A 472 -17.68 -18.82 -22.92
CA GLU A 472 -16.58 -18.74 -23.90
C GLU A 472 -15.23 -18.77 -23.20
N LEU A 473 -15.06 -18.00 -22.12
CA LEU A 473 -13.82 -17.98 -21.34
C LEU A 473 -13.52 -19.37 -20.75
N GLY A 474 -14.52 -20.03 -20.16
CA GLY A 474 -14.39 -21.40 -19.67
C GLY A 474 -13.98 -22.37 -20.79
N LYS A 475 -14.61 -22.30 -21.97
CA LYS A 475 -14.26 -23.14 -23.11
C LYS A 475 -12.82 -22.91 -23.59
N ARG A 476 -12.37 -21.66 -23.64
CA ARG A 476 -11.01 -21.30 -24.07
C ARG A 476 -9.96 -21.83 -23.10
N LEU A 477 -10.19 -21.70 -21.79
CA LEU A 477 -9.30 -22.24 -20.77
C LEU A 477 -9.27 -23.78 -20.77
N GLY A 478 -10.43 -24.43 -20.87
CA GLY A 478 -10.52 -25.89 -20.87
C GLY A 478 -10.01 -26.57 -22.15
N ALA A 479 -9.67 -25.81 -23.20
CA ALA A 479 -9.00 -26.35 -24.37
C ALA A 479 -7.48 -26.52 -24.16
N GLU A 480 -6.90 -25.79 -23.20
CA GLU A 480 -5.46 -25.68 -22.94
C GLU A 480 -5.03 -26.31 -21.59
N LEU A 481 -5.96 -26.42 -20.63
CA LEU A 481 -5.77 -27.00 -19.29
C LEU A 481 -6.37 -28.40 -19.18
#